data_AF-A0A7L3FKS8-F1
#
_entry.id   AF-A0A7L3FKS8-F1
#
_cell.length_a   1.000
_cell.length_b   1.000
_cell.length_c   1.000
_cell.angle_alpha   90.00
_cell.angle_beta   90.00
_cell.angle_gamma   90.00
#
_symmetry.space_group_name_H-M   'P 1'
#
loop_
_entity.id
_entity.type
_entity.pdbx_description
1 polymer ?
#
loop_
_entity_poly.entity_id
_entity_poly.type
_entity_poly.pdbx_seq_one_letter_code
_entity_poly.pdbx_strand_id
1 'polypeptide(L)'
;PSIPSLLFLQVTHLVIERPQSFQYKPGDYIYLNIPAIAAYEWHPFSISSAPEQQETLWLHIRSLGQWTNKLYEYFQQPEPPSPELRPLGPREGQGRRRGQVGAGR
;
A
#
# COMPACT_ATOMS: atom_id res chain seq x y z
N PRO A 1 0.50 -38.19 -19.77
CA PRO A 1 -0.12 -37.23 -18.83
C PRO A 1 0.95 -36.31 -18.21
N SER A 2 1.30 -35.26 -18.95
CA SER A 2 2.19 -34.19 -18.51
C SER A 2 1.41 -33.28 -17.56
N ILE A 3 1.77 -33.28 -16.27
CA ILE A 3 1.26 -32.29 -15.31
C ILE A 3 1.70 -30.91 -15.82
N PRO A 4 0.80 -30.01 -16.25
CA PRO A 4 1.24 -28.71 -16.73
C PRO A 4 1.74 -27.93 -15.52
N SER A 5 3.06 -27.74 -15.48
CA SER A 5 3.75 -26.59 -14.87
C SER A 5 3.17 -26.11 -13.52
N LEU A 6 3.53 -26.80 -12.44
CA LEU A 6 3.48 -26.29 -11.06
C LEU A 6 4.42 -25.07 -10.82
N LEU A 7 4.92 -24.43 -11.87
CA LEU A 7 6.08 -23.53 -11.84
C LEU A 7 5.78 -22.03 -11.94
N PHE A 8 4.51 -21.60 -12.00
CA PHE A 8 4.17 -20.17 -11.95
C PHE A 8 2.96 -19.89 -11.06
N LEU A 9 2.92 -20.47 -9.85
CA LEU A 9 1.91 -20.08 -8.88
C LEU A 9 2.22 -18.68 -8.36
N GLN A 10 1.76 -17.66 -9.08
CA GLN A 10 1.79 -16.28 -8.65
C GLN A 10 0.88 -16.15 -7.43
N VAL A 11 1.50 -16.05 -6.24
CA VAL A 11 0.81 -15.89 -4.96
C VAL A 11 1.12 -14.51 -4.42
N THR A 12 0.08 -13.78 -4.04
CA THR A 12 0.20 -12.55 -3.26
C THR A 12 0.05 -12.90 -1.79
N HIS A 13 1.06 -12.56 -0.99
CA HIS A 13 1.00 -12.63 0.47
C HIS A 13 0.55 -11.27 1.01
N LEU A 14 -0.68 -11.21 1.52
CA LEU A 14 -1.26 -9.99 2.06
C LEU A 14 -1.24 -10.05 3.58
N VAL A 15 -0.63 -9.05 4.20
CA VAL A 15 -0.63 -8.87 5.66
C VAL A 15 -1.54 -7.69 5.97
N ILE A 16 -2.59 -7.94 6.74
CA ILE A 16 -3.59 -6.94 7.13
C ILE A 16 -3.50 -6.78 8.64
N GLU A 17 -3.61 -5.55 9.16
CA GLU A 17 -3.74 -5.33 10.59
C GLU A 17 -5.06 -5.94 11.11
N ARG A 18 -4.95 -6.70 12.20
CA ARG A 18 -6.10 -7.34 12.83
C ARG A 18 -6.78 -6.36 13.79
N PRO A 19 -8.08 -6.05 13.61
CA PRO A 19 -8.80 -5.28 14.61
C PRO A 19 -8.85 -6.03 15.96
N GLN A 20 -8.71 -5.32 17.08
CA GLN A 20 -8.61 -5.93 18.42
C GLN A 20 -9.79 -6.84 18.79
N SER A 21 -10.99 -6.52 18.30
CA SER A 21 -12.21 -7.30 18.54
C SER A 21 -12.47 -8.39 17.49
N PHE A 22 -11.60 -8.54 16.50
CA PHE A 22 -11.78 -9.52 15.43
C PHE A 22 -11.34 -10.91 15.93
N GLN A 23 -12.28 -11.85 15.98
CA GLN A 23 -12.04 -13.24 16.36
C GLN A 23 -12.42 -14.16 15.20
N TYR A 24 -11.60 -15.16 14.94
CA TYR A 24 -11.83 -16.14 13.88
C TYR A 24 -11.32 -17.52 14.31
N LYS A 25 -11.79 -18.57 13.64
CA LYS A 25 -11.37 -19.96 13.84
C LYS A 25 -10.55 -20.46 12.65
N PRO A 26 -9.71 -21.49 12.84
CA PRO A 26 -9.02 -22.12 11.72
C PRO A 26 -10.01 -22.59 10.65
N GLY A 27 -9.76 -22.20 9.39
CA GLY A 27 -10.64 -22.49 8.26
C GLY A 27 -11.65 -21.40 7.92
N ASP A 28 -11.78 -20.35 8.75
CA ASP A 28 -12.60 -19.19 8.43
C ASP A 28 -12.03 -18.40 7.24
N TYR A 29 -12.88 -17.58 6.64
CA TYR A 29 -12.56 -16.70 5.54
C TYR A 29 -13.06 -15.28 5.81
N ILE A 30 -12.47 -14.30 5.13
CA ILE A 30 -12.93 -12.91 5.12
C ILE A 30 -13.31 -12.47 3.72
N TYR A 31 -14.24 -11.53 3.63
CA TYR A 31 -14.51 -10.82 2.39
C TYR A 31 -13.57 -9.62 2.28
N LEU A 32 -12.88 -9.53 1.15
CA LEU A 32 -11.94 -8.47 0.85
C LEU A 32 -12.49 -7.56 -0.25
N ASN A 33 -12.44 -6.26 -0.02
CA ASN A 33 -12.65 -5.23 -1.02
C ASN A 33 -11.44 -4.31 -1.03
N ILE A 34 -10.83 -4.15 -2.21
CA ILE A 34 -9.72 -3.22 -2.43
C ILE A 34 -10.18 -2.24 -3.51
N PRO A 35 -10.59 -1.02 -3.14
CA PRO A 35 -11.13 -0.06 -4.10
C PRO A 35 -10.21 0.30 -5.26
N ALA A 36 -8.89 0.26 -5.04
CA ALA A 36 -7.88 0.50 -6.06
C ALA A 36 -7.87 -0.58 -7.18
N ILE A 37 -8.40 -1.77 -6.90
CA ILE A 37 -8.51 -2.89 -7.85
C ILE A 37 -9.92 -2.97 -8.42
N ALA A 38 -10.93 -2.97 -7.53
CA ALA A 38 -12.34 -3.01 -7.87
C ALA A 38 -13.19 -2.40 -6.76
N ALA A 39 -13.76 -1.21 -7.00
CA ALA A 39 -14.51 -0.43 -6.01
C ALA A 39 -15.76 -1.14 -5.46
N TYR A 40 -16.41 -1.98 -6.26
CA TYR A 40 -17.73 -2.56 -5.92
C TYR A 40 -17.73 -4.08 -5.87
N GLU A 41 -16.56 -4.72 -5.83
CA GLU A 41 -16.44 -6.17 -5.78
C GLU A 41 -15.89 -6.65 -4.43
N TRP A 42 -16.52 -7.68 -3.87
CA TRP A 42 -16.09 -8.34 -2.64
C TRP A 42 -15.76 -9.80 -2.94
N HIS A 43 -14.56 -10.23 -2.55
CA HIS A 43 -14.08 -11.59 -2.83
C HIS A 43 -13.73 -12.31 -1.53
N PRO A 44 -14.17 -13.58 -1.33
CA PRO A 44 -13.86 -14.34 -0.12
C PRO A 44 -12.47 -14.98 -0.19
N PHE A 45 -11.69 -14.86 0.88
CA PHE A 45 -10.39 -15.51 1.03
C PHE A 45 -10.21 -16.14 2.41
N SER A 46 -9.70 -17.36 2.44
CA SER A 46 -9.40 -18.07 3.68
C SER A 46 -8.26 -17.40 4.45
N ILE A 47 -8.43 -17.29 5.76
CA ILE A 47 -7.40 -16.79 6.65
C ILE A 47 -6.33 -17.87 6.79
N SER A 48 -5.08 -17.51 6.50
CA SER A 48 -3.95 -18.44 6.55
C SER A 48 -3.10 -18.32 7.82
N SER A 49 -3.22 -17.20 8.56
CA SER A 49 -2.59 -17.03 9.86
C SER A 49 -3.32 -17.81 10.97
N ALA A 50 -2.60 -18.19 12.01
CA ALA A 50 -3.16 -18.86 13.18
C ALA A 50 -3.95 -17.87 14.08
N PRO A 51 -5.07 -18.28 14.70
CA PRO A 51 -5.90 -17.41 15.55
C PRO A 51 -5.16 -16.76 16.72
N GLU A 52 -4.06 -17.37 17.16
CA GLU A 52 -3.18 -16.89 18.23
C GLU A 52 -2.43 -15.61 17.83
N GLN A 53 -2.31 -15.32 16.52
CA GLN A 53 -1.71 -14.09 16.01
C GLN A 53 -2.68 -12.91 16.17
N GLN A 54 -2.44 -12.07 17.17
CA GLN A 54 -3.38 -11.04 17.60
C GLN A 54 -3.27 -9.72 16.82
N GLU A 55 -2.14 -9.44 16.18
CA GLU A 55 -1.87 -8.14 15.55
C GLU A 55 -2.13 -8.12 14.04
N THR A 56 -1.98 -9.26 13.37
CA THR A 56 -2.09 -9.32 11.89
C THR A 56 -2.88 -10.53 11.42
N LEU A 57 -3.55 -10.36 10.28
CA LEU A 57 -4.20 -11.42 9.50
C LEU A 57 -3.40 -11.63 8.22
N TRP A 58 -3.10 -12.89 7.90
CA TRP A 58 -2.37 -13.22 6.68
C TRP A 58 -3.28 -13.93 5.70
N LEU A 59 -3.22 -13.51 4.44
CA LEU A 59 -3.90 -14.16 3.32
C LEU A 59 -2.88 -14.57 2.26
N HIS A 60 -3.05 -15.78 1.73
CA HIS A 60 -2.30 -16.27 0.57
C HIS A 60 -3.24 -16.42 -0.61
N ILE A 61 -3.14 -15.47 -1.55
CA ILE A 61 -4.09 -15.37 -2.67
C ILE A 61 -3.39 -15.78 -3.96
N ARG A 62 -3.90 -16.83 -4.62
CA ARG A 62 -3.41 -17.30 -5.92
C ARG A 62 -4.02 -16.48 -7.06
N SER A 63 -3.17 -16.09 -8.01
CA SER A 63 -3.55 -15.38 -9.23
C SER A 63 -4.10 -16.39 -10.24
N LEU A 64 -5.42 -16.57 -10.22
CA LEU A 64 -6.15 -17.56 -11.03
C LEU A 64 -7.31 -16.94 -11.82
N GLY A 65 -7.62 -15.66 -11.59
CA GLY A 65 -8.76 -14.99 -12.20
C GLY A 65 -8.50 -13.49 -12.37
N GLN A 66 -9.42 -12.81 -13.05
CA GLN A 66 -9.28 -11.39 -13.41
C GLN A 66 -8.97 -10.51 -12.19
N TRP A 67 -9.72 -10.68 -11.09
CA TRP A 67 -9.52 -9.89 -9.89
C TRP A 67 -8.19 -10.20 -9.18
N THR A 68 -7.84 -11.48 -9.03
CA THR A 68 -6.61 -11.89 -8.32
C THR A 68 -5.34 -11.62 -9.13
N ASN A 69 -5.42 -11.62 -10.47
CA ASN A 69 -4.31 -11.20 -11.33
C ASN A 69 -4.04 -9.70 -11.19
N LYS A 70 -5.10 -8.86 -11.18
CA LYS A 70 -4.95 -7.42 -10.92
C LYS A 70 -4.38 -7.14 -9.53
N LEU A 71 -4.80 -7.90 -8.52
CA LEU A 71 -4.22 -7.84 -7.18
C LEU A 71 -2.71 -8.09 -7.21
N TYR A 72 -2.29 -9.15 -7.89
CA TYR A 72 -0.87 -9.47 -8.02
C TYR A 72 -0.11 -8.36 -8.75
N GLU A 73 -0.61 -7.88 -9.89
CA GLU A 73 0.00 -6.80 -10.66
C GLU A 73 0.11 -5.49 -9.86
N TYR A 74 -0.92 -5.14 -9.08
CA TYR A 74 -0.95 -3.93 -8.25
C TYR A 74 0.22 -3.89 -7.26
N PHE A 75 0.50 -5.01 -6.58
CA PHE A 75 1.59 -5.10 -5.61
C PHE A 75 2.97 -5.36 -6.25
N GLN A 76 3.05 -5.62 -7.56
CA GLN A 76 4.32 -5.69 -8.29
C GLN A 76 4.80 -4.31 -8.77
N GLN A 77 3.94 -3.28 -8.75
CA GLN A 77 4.36 -1.94 -9.14
C GLN A 77 5.32 -1.36 -8.08
N PRO A 78 6.49 -0.83 -8.49
CA PRO A 78 7.31 -0.06 -7.57
C PRO A 78 6.54 1.19 -7.16
N GLU A 79 6.45 1.45 -5.85
CA GLU A 79 5.93 2.72 -5.33
C GLU A 79 6.60 3.87 -6.10
N PRO A 80 5.83 4.80 -6.70
CA PRO A 80 6.42 5.95 -7.35
C PRO A 80 7.29 6.67 -6.32
N PRO A 81 8.49 7.13 -6.69
CA PRO A 81 9.37 7.82 -5.75
C PRO A 81 8.57 8.93 -5.09
N SER A 82 8.48 8.86 -3.75
CA SER A 82 7.81 9.89 -2.94
C SER A 82 8.27 11.26 -3.44
N PRO A 83 7.36 12.21 -3.69
CA PRO A 83 7.76 13.55 -4.13
C PRO A 83 8.65 14.11 -3.02
N GLU A 84 9.96 14.08 -3.27
CA GLU A 84 10.99 14.60 -2.39
C GLU A 84 10.56 16.04 -2.06
N LEU A 85 10.23 16.27 -0.79
CA LEU A 85 9.86 17.58 -0.29
C LEU A 85 11.08 18.47 -0.53
N ARG A 86 11.09 19.20 -1.65
CA ARG A 86 12.12 20.17 -1.96
C ARG A 86 12.21 21.10 -0.75
N PRO A 87 13.37 21.20 -0.06
CA PRO A 87 13.51 22.13 1.04
C PRO A 87 13.17 23.53 0.51
N LEU A 88 12.13 24.15 1.08
CA LEU A 88 11.85 25.55 0.80
C LEU A 88 13.08 26.33 1.25
N GLY A 89 13.87 26.80 0.29
CA GLY A 89 15.09 27.55 0.54
C GLY A 89 14.79 28.77 1.43
N PRO A 90 15.78 29.29 2.18
CA PRO A 90 15.58 30.42 3.08
C PRO A 90 15.06 31.61 2.28
N ARG A 91 13.92 32.18 2.69
CA ARG A 91 13.45 33.46 2.17
C ARG A 91 14.49 34.51 2.54
N GLU A 92 15.26 34.94 1.55
CA GLU A 92 16.27 36.00 1.69
C GLU A 92 15.54 37.28 2.11
N GLY A 93 15.64 37.61 3.39
CA GLY A 93 15.09 38.83 3.97
C GLY A 93 15.79 40.04 3.37
N GLN A 94 15.10 40.76 2.48
CA GLN A 94 15.56 42.05 1.98
C GLN A 94 15.48 43.10 3.10
N GLY A 95 16.49 43.10 3.96
CA GLY A 95 16.73 44.12 4.97
C GLY A 95 17.89 45.02 4.59
N ARG A 96 17.61 46.32 4.52
CA ARG A 96 18.54 47.46 4.68
C ARG A 96 19.41 47.85 3.47
N ARG A 97 18.96 48.87 2.75
CA ARG A 97 19.87 49.90 2.22
C ARG A 97 19.93 51.07 3.20
N ARG A 98 21.12 51.38 3.69
CA ARG A 98 21.44 52.50 4.57
C ARG A 98 22.47 53.39 3.87
N GLY A 99 22.22 54.71 3.86
CA GLY A 99 23.18 55.78 3.54
C GLY A 99 23.11 56.30 2.09
N GLN A 100 23.30 57.59 1.79
CA GLN A 100 23.69 58.75 2.61
C GLN A 100 23.62 60.04 1.75
N VAL A 101 23.32 61.18 2.41
CA VAL A 101 23.69 62.61 2.16
C VAL A 101 23.53 63.33 0.79
N GLY A 102 23.06 64.59 0.85
CA GLY A 102 23.62 65.66 0.02
C GLY A 102 22.76 66.92 -0.24
N ALA A 103 23.09 68.01 0.48
CA ALA A 103 23.06 69.44 0.09
C ALA A 103 21.74 70.16 -0.22
N GLY A 104 21.61 71.37 0.35
CA GLY A 104 20.45 72.23 0.24
C GLY A 104 20.51 73.28 -0.86
N ARG A 105 19.40 74.00 -1.00
CA ARG A 105 19.28 75.46 -1.13
C ARG A 105 17.84 75.85 -0.79
#